data_AF-A0A8S9GW72-F1
#
_entry.id   AF-A0A8S9GW72-F1
#
_cell.length_a   1.000
_cell.length_b   1.000
_cell.length_c   1.000
_cell.angle_alpha   90.00
_cell.angle_beta   90.00
_cell.angle_gamma   90.00
#
_symmetry.space_group_name_H-M   'P 1'
#
loop_
_entity.id
_entity.type
_entity.pdbx_description
1 polymer ?
#
loop_
_entity_poly.entity_id
_entity_poly.type
_entity_poly.pdbx_seq_one_letter_code
_entity_poly.pdbx_strand_id
1 'polypeptide(L)' 'MFFRETRDKEEDIKRMFCEVREKMRKRVTLKKSDPGQFAIPCTVKGIEFPHTLCDTGASVSILLWEPKFALSISI' A
#
# COMPACT_ATOMS: atom_id res chain seq x y z
N MET A 1 49.24 5.74 1.09
CA MET A 1 48.62 5.30 -0.18
C MET A 1 47.29 4.55 0.02
N PHE A 2 46.82 4.29 1.25
CA PHE A 2 45.62 3.47 1.54
C PHE A 2 44.26 4.20 1.52
N PHE A 3 44.23 5.54 1.52
CA PHE A 3 42.99 6.31 1.67
C PHE A 3 42.25 6.57 0.33
N ARG A 4 42.93 6.36 -0.80
CA ARG A 4 42.37 6.58 -2.15
C ARG A 4 41.55 5.36 -2.60
N GLU A 5 42.09 4.17 -2.40
CA GLU A 5 41.45 2.89 -2.75
C GLU A 5 40.12 2.64 -2.02
N THR A 6 39.96 3.15 -0.79
CA THR A 6 38.70 3.05 -0.03
C THR A 6 37.60 3.96 -0.56
N ARG A 7 37.95 5.15 -1.10
CA ARG A 7 37.00 6.05 -1.75
C ARG A 7 36.48 5.46 -3.07
N ASP A 8 37.40 4.92 -3.87
CA ASP A 8 37.06 4.29 -5.15
C ASP A 8 36.05 3.14 -4.94
N LYS A 9 36.27 2.31 -3.91
CA LYS A 9 35.32 1.24 -3.52
C LYS A 9 33.97 1.76 -3.02
N GLU A 10 33.95 2.85 -2.26
CA GLU A 10 32.68 3.44 -1.79
C GLU A 10 31.87 4.03 -2.95
N GLU A 11 32.52 4.74 -3.87
CA GLU A 11 31.87 5.30 -5.06
C GLU A 11 31.36 4.20 -6.00
N ASP A 12 32.11 3.10 -6.13
CA ASP A 12 31.68 1.91 -6.88
C ASP A 12 30.47 1.22 -6.25
N ILE A 13 30.44 1.06 -4.93
CA ILE A 13 29.30 0.49 -4.20
C ILE A 13 28.06 1.39 -4.36
N LYS A 14 28.24 2.71 -4.24
CA LYS A 14 27.15 3.69 -4.45
C LYS A 14 26.61 3.63 -5.88
N ARG A 15 27.49 3.52 -6.89
CA ARG A 15 27.09 3.39 -8.29
C ARG A 15 26.31 2.10 -8.52
N MET A 16 26.79 0.98 -7.99
CA MET A 16 26.13 -0.32 -8.09
C MET A 16 24.72 -0.29 -7.44
N PHE A 17 24.59 0.35 -6.28
CA PHE A 17 23.28 0.55 -5.64
C PHE A 17 22.33 1.43 -6.45
N CYS A 18 22.83 2.54 -7.02
CA CYS A 18 22.03 3.41 -7.88
C CYS A 18 21.55 2.69 -9.14
N GLU A 19 22.42 1.93 -9.81
CA GLU A 19 22.06 1.16 -11.00
C GLU A 19 20.99 0.10 -10.71
N VAL A 20 21.14 -0.63 -9.60
CA VAL A 20 20.15 -1.63 -9.16
C VAL A 20 18.83 -0.94 -8.84
N ARG A 21 18.84 0.17 -8.09
CA ARG A 21 17.64 0.95 -7.75
C ARG A 21 16.91 1.46 -8.99
N GLU A 22 17.63 1.98 -9.97
CA GLU A 22 17.04 2.48 -11.22
C GLU A 22 16.47 1.34 -12.07
N LYS A 23 17.13 0.18 -12.12
CA LYS A 23 16.57 -1.04 -12.73
C LYS A 23 15.30 -1.51 -12.01
N MET A 24 15.27 -1.46 -10.68
CA MET A 24 14.08 -1.80 -9.90
C MET A 24 12.94 -0.82 -10.15
N ARG A 25 13.19 0.50 -10.19
CA ARG A 25 12.18 1.52 -10.51
C ARG A 25 11.58 1.34 -11.92
N LYS A 26 12.38 0.90 -12.89
CA LYS A 26 11.88 0.60 -14.25
C LYS A 26 11.05 -0.68 -14.33
N ARG A 27 11.28 -1.64 -13.41
CA ARG A 27 10.57 -2.92 -13.35
C ARG A 27 9.34 -2.90 -12.45
N VAL A 28 9.35 -2.04 -11.43
CA VAL A 28 8.15 -1.73 -10.66
C VAL A 28 7.28 -0.91 -11.59
N THR A 29 6.31 -1.56 -12.23
CA THR A 29 5.12 -0.86 -12.73
C THR A 29 4.64 0.01 -11.59
N LEU A 30 4.70 1.34 -11.77
CA LEU A 30 4.12 2.30 -10.85
C LEU A 30 2.71 1.79 -10.53
N LYS A 31 2.51 1.31 -9.30
CA LYS A 31 1.20 0.90 -8.83
C LYS A 31 0.37 2.18 -9.02
N LYS A 32 -0.58 2.14 -9.98
CA LYS A 32 -1.51 3.25 -10.16
C LYS A 32 -2.07 3.54 -8.79
N SER A 33 -2.14 4.82 -8.41
CA SER A 33 -2.89 5.27 -7.24
C SER A 33 -4.16 4.43 -7.16
N ASP A 34 -4.43 3.85 -5.99
CA ASP A 34 -5.63 3.05 -5.81
C ASP A 34 -6.82 3.86 -6.34
N PRO A 35 -7.67 3.26 -7.21
CA PRO A 35 -8.72 4.00 -7.94
C PRO A 35 -9.78 4.62 -7.01
N GLY A 36 -9.71 4.36 -5.72
CA GLY A 36 -10.55 4.93 -4.68
C GLY A 36 -10.52 4.08 -3.43
N GLN A 37 -11.34 4.44 -2.45
CA GLN A 37 -11.70 3.52 -1.36
C GLN A 37 -12.57 2.40 -1.95
N PHE A 38 -12.23 1.13 -1.67
CA PHE A 38 -13.09 -0.02 -1.99
C PHE A 38 -14.31 0.00 -1.05
N ALA A 39 -15.24 0.91 -1.34
CA ALA A 39 -16.48 1.07 -0.63
C ALA A 39 -17.62 0.53 -1.49
N ILE A 40 -18.37 -0.45 -0.97
CA ILE A 40 -19.61 -0.92 -1.58
C ILE A 40 -20.80 -0.47 -0.73
N PRO A 41 -21.97 -0.20 -1.34
CA PRO A 41 -23.19 -0.06 -0.57
C PRO A 41 -23.60 -1.41 0.00
N CYS A 42 -24.05 -1.45 1.25
CA CYS A 42 -24.60 -2.65 1.86
C CYS A 42 -25.85 -2.31 2.68
N THR A 43 -26.73 -3.29 2.87
CA THR A 43 -27.92 -3.15 3.72
C THR A 43 -27.87 -4.18 4.84
N VAL A 44 -27.86 -3.73 6.09
CA VAL A 44 -27.89 -4.60 7.27
C VAL A 44 -29.17 -4.33 8.05
N LYS A 45 -30.03 -5.34 8.19
CA LYS A 45 -31.33 -5.23 8.90
C LYS A 45 -32.20 -4.05 8.45
N GLY A 46 -32.17 -3.71 7.16
CA GLY A 46 -32.95 -2.61 6.58
C GLY A 46 -32.31 -1.22 6.73
N ILE A 47 -31.13 -1.11 7.33
CA ILE A 47 -30.34 0.12 7.37
C ILE A 47 -29.34 0.10 6.22
N GLU A 48 -29.34 1.14 5.39
CA GLU A 48 -28.44 1.28 4.24
C GLU A 48 -27.13 1.96 4.67
N PHE A 49 -26.01 1.35 4.30
CA PHE A 49 -24.67 1.87 4.51
C PHE A 49 -24.02 2.08 3.14
N PRO A 50 -23.96 3.33 2.63
CA PRO A 50 -23.50 3.61 1.27
C PRO A 50 -21.99 3.42 1.09
N HIS A 51 -21.21 3.47 2.18
CA HIS A 51 -19.75 3.41 2.16
C HIS A 51 -19.22 2.33 3.11
N THR A 52 -19.36 1.06 2.74
CA THR A 52 -18.82 -0.07 3.53
C THR A 52 -17.55 -0.62 2.92
N LEU A 53 -16.53 -0.79 3.76
CA LEU A 53 -15.25 -1.33 3.34
C LEU A 53 -15.36 -2.86 3.27
N CYS A 54 -14.98 -3.47 2.16
CA CYS A 54 -14.84 -4.93 2.11
C CYS A 54 -13.38 -5.31 2.33
N ASP A 55 -13.12 -6.06 3.39
CA ASP A 55 -11.79 -6.56 3.71
C ASP A 55 -11.80 -8.09 3.72
N THR A 56 -11.23 -8.69 2.68
CA THR A 56 -11.08 -10.15 2.54
C THR A 56 -10.08 -10.75 3.55
N GLY A 57 -9.24 -9.92 4.18
CA GLY A 57 -8.33 -10.33 5.24
C GLY A 57 -8.94 -10.29 6.63
N ALA A 58 -10.10 -9.66 6.81
CA ALA A 58 -10.81 -9.64 8.07
C ALA A 58 -11.63 -10.93 8.24
N SER A 59 -11.69 -11.48 9.45
CA SER A 59 -12.59 -12.60 9.80
C SER A 59 -13.82 -12.16 10.59
N VAL A 60 -13.93 -10.86 10.90
CA VAL A 60 -15.00 -10.28 11.72
C VAL A 60 -15.47 -8.96 11.13
N SER A 61 -16.77 -8.69 11.28
CA SER A 61 -17.38 -7.45 10.82
C SER A 61 -17.54 -6.44 11.97
N ILE A 62 -17.05 -5.22 11.79
CA ILE A 62 -17.08 -4.16 12.81
C ILE A 62 -18.09 -3.09 12.38
N LEU A 63 -19.15 -2.90 13.18
CA LEU A 63 -20.14 -1.83 13.02
C LEU A 63 -19.87 -0.73 14.06
N LEU A 64 -19.67 0.49 13.61
CA LEU A 64 -19.64 1.66 14.49
C LEU A 64 -20.94 2.47 14.24
N TRP A 65 -21.60 2.92 15.30
CA TRP A 65 -22.94 3.54 15.28
C TRP A 65 -22.79 5.06 15.59
N GLU A 66 -22.75 5.91 14.54
CA GLU A 66 -22.52 7.40 14.47
C GLU A 66 -21.12 8.07 14.73
N PRO A 67 -20.46 8.85 13.80
CA PRO A 67 -20.92 9.37 12.50
C PRO A 67 -19.93 9.21 11.30
N LYS A 68 -18.97 8.26 11.26
CA LYS A 68 -18.01 8.14 10.12
C LYS A 68 -17.69 6.71 9.66
N PHE A 69 -18.66 5.82 9.82
CA PHE A 69 -18.33 4.49 10.23
C PHE A 69 -18.26 3.47 9.10
N ALA A 70 -17.00 3.20 8.73
CA ALA A 70 -16.59 2.06 7.93
C ALA A 70 -17.07 0.77 8.61
N LEU A 71 -18.08 0.16 8.00
CA LEU A 71 -18.37 -1.24 8.23
C LEU A 71 -17.35 -2.03 7.41
N SER A 72 -16.48 -2.79 8.08
CA SER A 72 -15.70 -3.83 7.41
C SER A 72 -16.57 -5.08 7.32
N ILE A 73 -16.90 -5.57 6.12
CA ILE A 73 -17.57 -6.87 5.96
C ILE A 73 -16.55 -7.88 5.43
N SER A 74 -16.43 -9.00 6.14
CA SER A 74 -15.76 -10.22 5.67
C SER A 74 -16.70 -10.99 4.73
N ILE A 75 -16.22 -11.35 3.54
CA ILE A 75 -16.90 -12.27 2.62
C ILE A 75 -16.61 -13.71 3.04
#